data_AF-A0A9D5XC33-F1
#
_entry.id   AF-A0A9D5XC33-F1
#
_cell.length_a   1.000
_cell.length_b   1.000
_cell.length_c   1.000
_cell.angle_alpha   90.00
_cell.angle_beta   90.00
_cell.angle_gamma   90.00
#
_symmetry.space_group_name_H-M   'P 1'
#
loop_
_entity.id
_entity.type
_entity.pdbx_description
1 polymer ?
#
loop_
_entity_poly.entity_id
_entity_poly.type
_entity_poly.pdbx_seq_one_letter_code
_entity_poly.pdbx_strand_id
1 'polypeptide(L)'
;MKRKVKGLQRILKVRDTQKKLKELALAKAHNHCAVLEHNKSRIKKLHTETLSNVEAVDADMLSARMELSGRLVDAERSIEASIETARQDFAHAERQNLAARTTYESTEKLFHSSLKKARRAEIFKTDIRHNILYNIGNNKRKDCRDDW
;
A
#
# COMPACT_ATOMS: atom_id res chain seq x y z
N MET A 1 12.57 28.26 5.00
CA MET A 1 12.65 26.94 4.31
C MET A 1 12.67 25.75 5.26
N LYS A 2 13.44 25.76 6.36
CA LYS A 2 13.51 24.65 7.34
C LYS A 2 12.15 24.13 7.83
N ARG A 3 11.19 25.03 8.15
CA ARG A 3 9.81 24.64 8.54
C ARG A 3 9.05 23.89 7.44
N LYS A 4 9.17 24.31 6.17
CA LYS A 4 8.51 23.67 5.01
C LYS A 4 9.05 22.25 4.79
N VAL A 5 10.37 22.05 4.89
CA VAL A 5 11.00 20.72 4.77
C VAL A 5 10.58 19.78 5.90
N LYS A 6 10.58 20.25 7.16
CA LYS A 6 10.09 19.47 8.31
C LYS A 6 8.61 19.10 8.19
N GLY A 7 7.78 19.99 7.64
CA GLY A 7 6.36 19.72 7.35
C GLY A 7 6.19 18.59 6.34
N LEU A 8 6.90 18.66 5.21
CA LEU A 8 6.88 17.62 4.18
C LEU A 8 7.40 16.27 4.71
N GLN A 9 8.43 16.27 5.57
CA GLN A 9 8.93 15.05 6.20
C GLN A 9 7.86 14.35 7.03
N ARG A 10 7.04 15.11 7.80
CA ARG A 10 5.92 14.54 8.57
C ARG A 10 4.84 13.98 7.65
N ILE A 11 4.50 14.70 6.59
CA ILE A 11 3.52 14.24 5.61
C ILE A 11 3.99 12.94 4.96
N LEU A 12 5.27 12.85 4.58
CA LEU A 12 5.85 11.65 3.98
C LEU A 12 5.75 10.44 4.92
N LYS A 13 6.03 10.63 6.23
CA LYS A 13 5.83 9.56 7.23
C LYS A 13 4.39 9.08 7.31
N VAL A 14 3.41 9.99 7.27
CA VAL A 14 1.98 9.63 7.26
C VAL A 14 1.61 8.90 5.95
N ARG A 15 2.18 9.30 4.81
CA ARG A 15 1.94 8.59 3.54
C ARG A 15 2.56 7.19 3.54
N ASP A 16 3.72 7.01 4.15
CA ASP A 16 4.35 5.69 4.32
C ASP A 16 3.48 4.75 5.16
N THR A 17 2.95 5.23 6.29
CA THR A 17 2.05 4.42 7.11
C THR A 17 0.75 4.09 6.38
N GLN A 18 0.16 5.05 5.65
CA GLN A 18 -1.03 4.80 4.83
C GLN A 18 -0.76 3.77 3.72
N LYS A 19 0.38 3.86 3.04
CA LYS A 19 0.81 2.87 2.04
C LYS A 19 0.88 1.47 2.66
N LYS A 20 1.58 1.30 3.78
CA LYS A 20 1.70 0.02 4.50
C LYS A 20 0.34 -0.54 4.93
N LEU A 21 -0.56 0.31 5.44
CA LEU A 21 -1.92 -0.10 5.80
C LEU A 21 -2.70 -0.62 4.58
N LYS A 22 -2.55 0.01 3.42
CA LYS A 22 -3.19 -0.46 2.19
C LYS A 22 -2.54 -1.71 1.61
N GLU A 23 -1.24 -1.92 1.79
CA GLU A 23 -0.55 -3.18 1.45
C GLU A 23 -1.06 -4.35 2.29
N LEU A 24 -1.20 -4.14 3.61
CA LEU A 24 -1.78 -5.14 4.50
C LEU A 24 -3.24 -5.44 4.17
N ALA A 25 -4.05 -4.43 3.86
CA ALA A 25 -5.43 -4.62 3.45
C ALA A 25 -5.54 -5.41 2.14
N LEU A 26 -4.66 -5.14 1.16
CA LEU A 26 -4.60 -5.88 -0.10
C LEU A 26 -4.23 -7.36 0.14
N ALA A 27 -3.22 -7.61 0.96
CA ALA A 27 -2.82 -8.98 1.32
C ALA A 27 -3.95 -9.74 2.02
N LYS A 28 -4.68 -9.08 2.92
CA LYS A 28 -5.84 -9.68 3.59
C LYS A 28 -6.96 -10.03 2.62
N ALA A 29 -7.29 -9.13 1.68
CA ALA A 29 -8.30 -9.38 0.66
C ALA A 29 -7.89 -10.52 -0.28
N HIS A 30 -6.61 -10.57 -0.67
CA HIS A 30 -6.05 -11.67 -1.47
C HIS A 30 -6.19 -13.02 -0.77
N ASN A 31 -5.79 -13.10 0.50
CA ASN A 31 -5.90 -14.31 1.29
C ASN A 31 -7.36 -14.75 1.45
N HIS A 32 -8.29 -13.80 1.60
CA HIS A 32 -9.71 -14.11 1.67
C HIS A 32 -10.22 -14.78 0.38
N CYS A 33 -9.88 -14.23 -0.79
CA CYS A 33 -10.18 -14.86 -2.08
C CYS A 33 -9.61 -16.27 -2.18
N ALA A 34 -8.33 -16.45 -1.83
CA ALA A 34 -7.66 -17.75 -1.91
C ALA A 34 -8.32 -18.80 -1.01
N VAL A 35 -8.73 -18.41 0.21
CA VAL A 35 -9.45 -19.30 1.13
C VAL A 35 -10.80 -19.71 0.56
N LEU A 36 -11.55 -18.78 -0.03
CA LEU A 36 -12.85 -19.10 -0.64
C LEU A 36 -12.72 -20.04 -1.85
N GLU A 37 -11.73 -19.82 -2.72
CA GLU A 37 -11.44 -20.70 -3.87
C GLU A 37 -11.03 -22.12 -3.42
N HIS A 38 -10.21 -22.21 -2.36
CA HIS A 38 -9.86 -23.49 -1.76
C HIS A 38 -11.09 -24.20 -1.19
N ASN A 39 -11.96 -23.48 -0.48
CA ASN A 39 -13.20 -24.04 0.06
C ASN A 39 -14.16 -24.47 -1.05
N LYS A 40 -14.25 -23.74 -2.17
CA LYS A 40 -15.02 -24.15 -3.36
C LYS A 40 -14.52 -25.48 -3.91
N SER A 41 -13.20 -25.62 -4.06
CA SER A 41 -12.58 -26.87 -4.50
C SER A 41 -12.90 -28.04 -3.56
N ARG A 42 -12.89 -27.80 -2.24
CA ARG A 42 -13.28 -28.80 -1.24
C ARG A 42 -14.75 -29.20 -1.34
N ILE A 43 -15.66 -28.24 -1.50
CA ILE A 43 -17.10 -28.53 -1.67
C ILE A 43 -17.33 -29.38 -2.92
N LYS A 44 -16.70 -29.02 -4.04
CA LYS A 44 -16.77 -29.81 -5.28
C LYS A 44 -16.28 -31.24 -5.09
N LYS A 45 -15.15 -31.41 -4.39
CA LYS A 45 -14.60 -32.73 -4.09
C LYS A 45 -15.57 -33.56 -3.23
N LEU A 46 -16.10 -32.98 -2.16
CA LEU A 46 -17.10 -33.63 -1.31
C LEU A 46 -18.36 -34.01 -2.08
N HIS A 47 -18.81 -33.16 -3.00
CA HIS A 47 -19.96 -33.44 -3.85
C HIS A 47 -19.70 -34.64 -4.77
N THR A 48 -18.54 -34.68 -5.42
CA THR A 48 -18.14 -35.84 -6.25
C THR A 48 -18.01 -37.12 -5.45
N GLU A 49 -17.41 -37.07 -4.25
CA GLU A 49 -17.26 -38.22 -3.35
C GLU A 49 -18.62 -38.73 -2.84
N THR A 50 -19.55 -37.82 -2.56
CA THR A 50 -20.92 -38.14 -2.13
C THR A 50 -21.69 -38.88 -3.22
N LEU A 51 -21.38 -38.64 -4.50
CA LEU A 51 -22.00 -39.31 -5.63
C LEU A 51 -21.25 -40.59 -6.07
N SER A 52 -19.93 -40.66 -5.87
CA SER A 52 -19.10 -41.76 -6.37
C SER A 52 -19.11 -43.03 -5.52
N ASN A 53 -19.52 -42.98 -4.24
CA ASN A 53 -19.58 -44.19 -3.41
C ASN A 53 -20.70 -45.14 -3.86
N VAL A 54 -20.35 -46.38 -4.22
CA VAL A 54 -21.16 -47.22 -5.12
C VAL A 54 -22.32 -47.98 -4.48
N GLU A 55 -22.46 -48.07 -3.16
CA GLU A 55 -23.56 -48.86 -2.58
C GLU A 55 -24.27 -48.11 -1.46
N ALA A 56 -25.47 -47.58 -1.74
CA ALA A 56 -26.43 -47.28 -0.69
C ALA A 56 -27.07 -48.60 -0.27
N VAL A 57 -26.65 -49.12 0.89
CA VAL A 57 -27.09 -50.42 1.44
C VAL A 57 -28.58 -50.40 1.81
N ASP A 58 -29.14 -49.23 2.10
CA ASP A 58 -30.55 -49.03 2.41
C ASP A 58 -31.11 -47.68 1.90
N ALA A 59 -32.43 -47.54 1.98
CA ALA A 59 -33.16 -46.36 1.50
C ALA A 59 -32.89 -45.09 2.33
N ASP A 60 -32.63 -45.25 3.63
CA ASP A 60 -32.36 -44.13 4.53
C ASP A 60 -30.99 -43.50 4.21
N MET A 61 -29.97 -44.33 3.95
CA MET A 61 -28.65 -43.89 3.52
C MET A 61 -28.70 -43.24 2.13
N LEU A 62 -29.54 -43.75 1.22
CA LEU A 62 -29.77 -43.08 -0.07
C LEU A 62 -30.41 -41.70 0.12
N SER A 63 -31.44 -41.59 0.96
CA SER A 63 -32.12 -40.33 1.26
C SER A 63 -31.16 -39.29 1.87
N ALA A 64 -30.37 -39.69 2.87
CA ALA A 64 -29.35 -38.83 3.49
C ALA A 64 -28.29 -38.34 2.49
N ARG A 65 -27.89 -39.19 1.52
CA ARG A 65 -26.95 -38.80 0.46
C ARG A 65 -27.55 -37.79 -0.50
N MET A 66 -28.80 -37.96 -0.90
CA MET A 66 -29.49 -36.99 -1.76
C MET A 66 -29.65 -35.64 -1.06
N GLU A 67 -30.00 -35.64 0.23
CA GLU A 67 -30.06 -34.40 1.04
C GLU A 67 -28.69 -33.73 1.12
N LEU A 68 -27.64 -34.48 1.45
CA LEU A 68 -26.27 -33.95 1.53
C LEU A 68 -25.82 -33.39 0.17
N SER A 69 -26.09 -34.10 -0.92
CA SER A 69 -25.79 -33.64 -2.28
C SER A 69 -26.48 -32.31 -2.59
N GLY A 70 -27.77 -32.18 -2.26
CA GLY A 70 -28.52 -30.93 -2.43
C GLY A 70 -27.90 -29.78 -1.63
N ARG A 71 -27.57 -30.02 -0.36
CA ARG A 71 -26.91 -29.03 0.51
C ARG A 71 -25.53 -28.62 -0.01
N LEU A 72 -24.77 -29.54 -0.60
CA LEU A 72 -23.47 -29.25 -1.20
C LEU A 72 -23.61 -28.38 -2.47
N VAL A 73 -24.64 -28.60 -3.29
CA VAL A 73 -24.96 -27.74 -4.45
C VAL A 73 -25.33 -26.33 -4.00
N ASP A 74 -26.15 -26.20 -2.96
CA ASP A 74 -26.50 -24.88 -2.40
C ASP A 74 -25.29 -24.17 -1.80
N ALA A 75 -24.42 -24.91 -1.10
CA ALA A 75 -23.15 -24.38 -0.59
C ALA A 75 -22.21 -23.93 -1.73
N GLU A 76 -22.16 -24.66 -2.86
CA GLU A 76 -21.39 -24.28 -4.03
C GLU A 76 -21.87 -22.96 -4.64
N ARG A 77 -23.20 -22.78 -4.78
CA ARG A 77 -23.79 -21.52 -5.27
C ARG A 77 -23.50 -20.36 -4.33
N SER A 78 -23.65 -20.58 -3.02
CA SER A 78 -23.39 -19.57 -1.99
C SER A 78 -21.92 -19.14 -1.96
N ILE A 79 -20.98 -20.09 -2.08
CA ILE A 79 -19.56 -19.76 -2.09
C ILE A 79 -19.14 -19.06 -3.38
N GLU A 80 -19.76 -19.38 -4.52
CA GLU A 80 -19.50 -18.69 -5.78
C GLU A 80 -19.90 -17.21 -5.73
N ALA A 81 -21.07 -16.90 -5.15
CA ALA A 81 -21.46 -15.52 -4.87
C ALA A 81 -20.47 -14.81 -3.93
N SER A 82 -20.01 -15.51 -2.88
CA SER A 82 -19.03 -14.98 -1.92
C SER A 82 -17.67 -14.71 -2.57
N ILE A 83 -17.22 -15.57 -3.50
CA ILE A 83 -15.99 -15.38 -4.27
C ILE A 83 -16.09 -14.14 -5.14
N GLU A 84 -17.23 -13.93 -5.81
CA GLU A 84 -17.42 -12.75 -6.65
C GLU A 84 -17.33 -11.46 -5.83
N THR A 85 -17.99 -11.41 -4.67
CA THR A 85 -17.85 -10.28 -3.75
C THR A 85 -16.40 -10.09 -3.27
N ALA A 86 -15.72 -11.17 -2.89
CA ALA A 86 -14.33 -11.11 -2.45
C ALA A 86 -13.38 -10.61 -3.56
N ARG A 87 -13.62 -10.99 -4.82
CA ARG A 87 -12.87 -10.50 -5.98
C ARG A 87 -13.09 -9.00 -6.21
N GLN A 88 -14.31 -8.52 -6.04
CA GLN A 88 -14.61 -7.08 -6.11
C GLN A 88 -13.91 -6.31 -4.99
N ASP A 89 -13.92 -6.84 -3.76
CA ASP A 89 -13.20 -6.27 -2.62
C ASP A 89 -11.68 -6.26 -2.85
N PHE A 90 -11.12 -7.32 -3.42
CA PHE A 90 -9.71 -7.38 -3.79
C PHE A 90 -9.36 -6.32 -4.85
N ALA A 91 -10.15 -6.21 -5.92
CA ALA A 91 -9.95 -5.17 -6.94
C ALA A 91 -10.08 -3.75 -6.37
N HIS A 92 -10.98 -3.55 -5.40
CA HIS A 92 -11.10 -2.28 -4.69
C HIS A 92 -9.87 -2.00 -3.80
N ALA A 93 -9.41 -2.99 -3.03
CA ALA A 93 -8.21 -2.88 -2.21
C ALA A 93 -6.95 -2.60 -3.06
N GLU A 94 -6.85 -3.21 -4.24
CA GLU A 94 -5.76 -3.00 -5.18
C GLU A 94 -5.73 -1.55 -5.70
N ARG A 95 -6.89 -1.03 -6.13
CA ARG A 95 -7.01 0.38 -6.54
C ARG A 95 -6.60 1.34 -5.41
N GLN A 96 -7.00 1.07 -4.18
CA GLN A 96 -6.60 1.88 -3.03
C GLN A 96 -5.10 1.78 -2.71
N ASN A 97 -4.52 0.60 -2.88
CA ASN A 97 -3.08 0.38 -2.72
C ASN A 97 -2.28 1.20 -3.74
N LEU A 98 -2.65 1.10 -5.02
CA LEU A 98 -2.04 1.86 -6.10
C LEU A 98 -2.15 3.38 -5.85
N ALA A 99 -3.33 3.86 -5.46
CA ALA A 99 -3.53 5.27 -5.12
C ALA A 99 -2.66 5.73 -3.94
N ALA A 100 -2.52 4.91 -2.90
CA ALA A 100 -1.66 5.23 -1.76
C ALA A 100 -0.17 5.25 -2.17
N ARG A 101 0.25 4.32 -3.01
CA ARG A 101 1.62 4.25 -3.54
C ARG A 101 1.97 5.46 -4.41
N THR A 102 1.12 5.82 -5.36
CA THR A 102 1.35 7.00 -6.21
C THR A 102 1.39 8.30 -5.41
N THR A 103 0.54 8.40 -4.38
CA THR A 103 0.55 9.53 -3.44
C THR A 103 1.86 9.59 -2.66
N TYR A 104 2.33 8.46 -2.13
CA TYR A 104 3.62 8.37 -1.44
C TYR A 104 4.77 8.83 -2.35
N GLU A 105 4.90 8.24 -3.54
CA GLU A 105 5.96 8.55 -4.51
C GLU A 105 5.94 10.04 -4.92
N SER A 106 4.75 10.62 -5.10
CA SER A 106 4.60 12.04 -5.40
C SER A 106 5.07 12.93 -4.24
N THR A 107 4.71 12.58 -3.00
CA THR A 107 5.17 13.32 -1.82
C THR A 107 6.66 13.18 -1.57
N GLU A 108 7.24 12.03 -1.89
CA GLU A 108 8.67 11.76 -1.80
C GLU A 108 9.46 12.64 -2.78
N LYS A 109 9.02 12.72 -4.05
CA LYS A 109 9.59 13.62 -5.06
C LYS A 109 9.54 15.08 -4.62
N LEU A 110 8.40 15.53 -4.07
CA LEU A 110 8.25 16.88 -3.54
C LEU A 110 9.21 17.14 -2.36
N PHE A 111 9.36 16.18 -1.46
CA PHE A 111 10.28 16.26 -0.34
C PHE A 111 11.73 16.41 -0.81
N HIS A 112 12.20 15.55 -1.72
CA HIS A 112 13.57 15.63 -2.27
C HIS A 112 13.82 16.95 -3.02
N SER A 113 12.86 17.40 -3.82
CA SER A 113 12.93 18.69 -4.51
C SER A 113 13.05 19.86 -3.51
N SER A 114 12.26 19.84 -2.45
CA SER A 114 12.31 20.85 -1.37
C SER A 114 13.65 20.84 -0.63
N LEU A 115 14.19 19.65 -0.38
CA LEU A 115 15.48 19.45 0.29
C LEU A 115 16.64 19.97 -0.57
N LYS A 116 16.62 19.68 -1.89
CA LYS A 116 17.59 20.22 -2.85
C LYS A 116 17.54 21.74 -2.92
N LYS A 117 16.34 22.34 -2.97
CA LYS A 117 16.16 23.80 -2.96
C LYS A 117 16.65 24.42 -1.64
N ALA A 118 16.37 23.78 -0.51
CA ALA A 118 16.84 24.24 0.80
C ALA A 118 18.37 24.22 0.90
N ARG A 119 19.03 23.15 0.42
CA ARG A 119 20.49 23.05 0.39
C ARG A 119 21.11 24.14 -0.50
N ARG A 120 20.59 24.36 -1.71
CA ARG A 120 21.04 25.45 -2.60
C ARG A 120 20.90 26.83 -1.95
N ALA A 121 19.79 27.08 -1.25
CA ALA A 121 19.58 28.35 -0.55
C ALA A 121 20.53 28.54 0.66
N GLU A 122 20.96 27.47 1.32
CA GLU A 122 21.99 27.56 2.37
C GLU A 122 23.36 27.88 1.77
N ILE A 123 23.77 27.22 0.68
CA ILE A 123 25.02 27.50 -0.04
C ILE A 123 25.06 28.96 -0.51
N PHE A 124 24.00 29.44 -1.15
CA PHE A 124 23.94 30.82 -1.61
C PHE A 124 24.05 31.84 -0.46
N LYS A 125 23.46 31.54 0.70
CA LYS A 125 23.59 32.40 1.90
C LYS A 125 25.00 32.38 2.47
N THR A 126 25.68 31.24 2.46
CA THR A 126 27.07 31.16 2.91
C THR A 126 27.99 31.92 1.97
N ASP A 127 27.77 31.82 0.65
CA ASP A 127 28.58 32.51 -0.36
C ASP A 127 28.43 34.03 -0.26
N ILE A 128 27.20 34.55 -0.09
CA ILE A 128 26.96 35.97 0.15
C ILE A 128 27.65 36.43 1.44
N ARG A 129 27.53 35.67 2.54
CA ARG A 129 28.19 36.03 3.80
C ARG A 129 29.70 36.05 3.66
N HIS A 130 30.28 35.06 2.97
CA HIS A 130 31.71 35.00 2.71
C HIS A 130 32.18 36.20 1.90
N ASN A 131 31.44 36.57 0.85
CA ASN A 131 31.77 37.69 -0.02
C ASN A 131 31.63 39.05 0.70
N ILE A 132 30.57 39.23 1.52
CA ILE A 132 30.41 40.42 2.36
C ILE A 132 31.57 40.54 3.37
N LEU A 133 31.92 39.45 4.06
CA LEU A 133 33.03 39.44 5.01
C LEU A 133 34.38 39.72 4.33
N TYR A 134 34.59 39.16 3.13
CA TYR A 134 35.79 39.41 2.34
C TYR A 134 35.91 40.88 1.92
N ASN A 135 34.82 41.49 1.47
CA ASN A 135 34.80 42.92 1.12
C ASN A 135 34.97 43.84 2.33
N ILE A 136 34.38 43.52 3.49
CA ILE A 136 34.60 44.28 4.73
C ILE A 136 36.07 44.18 5.18
N GLY A 137 36.66 42.98 5.10
CA GLY A 137 38.07 42.77 5.44
C GLY A 137 39.03 43.52 4.51
N ASN A 138 38.73 43.60 3.22
CA ASN A 138 39.53 44.35 2.25
C ASN A 138 39.36 45.86 2.37
N ASN A 139 38.16 46.37 2.64
CA ASN A 139 37.97 47.81 2.86
C ASN A 139 38.72 48.29 4.11
N LYS A 140 38.68 47.53 5.22
CA LYS A 140 39.48 47.84 6.42
C LYS A 140 40.99 47.86 6.15
N ARG A 141 41.50 47.01 5.26
CA ARG A 141 42.92 47.00 4.88
C ARG A 141 43.31 48.15 3.95
N LYS A 142 42.33 48.71 3.22
CA LYS A 142 42.52 49.89 2.36
C LYS A 142 42.58 51.15 3.20
N ASP A 143 41.65 51.30 4.15
CA ASP A 143 41.61 52.44 5.07
C ASP A 143 42.88 52.54 5.94
N CYS A 144 43.53 51.42 6.29
CA CYS A 144 44.79 51.42 7.04
C CYS A 144 46.05 51.69 6.19
N ARG A 145 45.96 51.83 4.86
CA ARG A 145 47.11 52.07 3.98
C ARG A 145 47.25 53.52 3.50
N ASP A 146 46.25 54.36 3.74
CA ASP A 146 46.24 55.75 3.26
C ASP A 146 46.74 56.78 4.31
N ASP A 147 47.36 56.32 5.41
CA ASP A 147 47.89 57.15 6.51
C ASP A 147 49.43 57.32 6.50
N TRP A 148 50.10 57.26 5.33
CA TRP A 148 51.54 57.56 5.20
C TRP A 148 51.85 58.46 4.00
#